data_AF-A0A918D097-F1
#
_entry.id   AF-A0A918D097-F1
#
_cell.length_a   1.000
_cell.length_b   1.000
_cell.length_c   1.000
_cell.angle_alpha   90.00
_cell.angle_beta   90.00
_cell.angle_gamma   90.00
#
_symmetry.space_group_name_H-M   'P 1'
#
loop_
_entity.id
_entity.type
_entity.pdbx_description
1 polymer ?
#
loop_
_entity_poly.entity_id
_entity_poly.type
_entity_poly.pdbx_seq_one_letter_code
_entity_poly.pdbx_strand_id
1 'polypeptide(L)'
;MDTSARYELGSDLLRQGRREEAKRWLVPLAEAGHAEAVRKLAWSASGLAYKDSLYEAEAEHWLRREAEVRQDPDWLVTMAQEMRRWASGRVAEAEDLVAGMARAGSARAAGQLGYWKRRDGDPAGAVEWYRLAVELGHRFCWRDLGRCLVTLGRYAEAEALYRTHAEAGDVVAQYELAALLHAQGRGPAVTPPGPPRL
;
A
#
# COMPACT_ATOMS: atom_id res chain seq x y z
N MET A 1 -23.96 30.40 6.52
CA MET A 1 -22.83 30.00 5.65
C MET A 1 -23.04 28.54 5.28
N ASP A 2 -23.16 28.27 3.99
CA ASP A 2 -23.38 26.92 3.44
C ASP A 2 -22.12 26.04 3.54
N THR A 3 -22.28 24.72 3.45
CA THR A 3 -21.24 23.68 3.55
C THR A 3 -20.05 23.98 2.66
N SER A 4 -20.28 24.34 1.39
CA SER A 4 -19.21 24.66 0.45
C SER A 4 -18.40 25.88 0.88
N ALA A 5 -19.06 26.97 1.30
CA ALA A 5 -18.37 28.18 1.76
C ALA A 5 -17.56 27.95 3.05
N ARG A 6 -18.05 27.11 3.97
CA ARG A 6 -17.29 26.71 5.17
C ARG A 6 -16.06 25.89 4.79
N TYR A 7 -16.20 24.95 3.86
CA TYR A 7 -15.10 24.13 3.38
C TYR A 7 -14.02 24.96 2.70
N GLU A 8 -14.39 25.85 1.78
CA GLU A 8 -13.44 26.70 1.06
C GLU A 8 -12.67 27.62 2.03
N LEU A 9 -13.37 28.28 2.96
CA LEU A 9 -12.72 29.10 3.98
C LEU A 9 -11.74 28.30 4.84
N GLY A 10 -12.14 27.11 5.30
CA GLY A 10 -11.26 26.22 6.05
C GLY A 10 -10.04 25.75 5.25
N SER A 11 -10.24 25.42 3.97
CA SER A 11 -9.17 25.05 3.04
C SER A 11 -8.19 26.19 2.80
N ASP A 12 -8.68 27.41 2.62
CA ASP A 12 -7.86 28.61 2.43
C ASP A 12 -7.01 28.89 3.68
N LEU A 13 -7.60 28.78 4.87
CA LEU A 13 -6.90 28.94 6.14
C LEU A 13 -5.79 27.90 6.33
N LEU A 14 -6.01 26.64 5.92
CA LEU A 14 -4.94 25.63 5.92
C LEU A 14 -3.79 26.00 4.98
N ARG A 15 -4.07 26.52 3.78
CA ARG A 15 -3.02 26.97 2.84
C ARG A 15 -2.20 28.13 3.41
N GLN A 16 -2.80 28.94 4.29
CA GLN A 16 -2.13 30.04 5.00
C GLN A 16 -1.39 29.57 6.28
N GLY A 17 -1.42 28.27 6.62
CA GLY A 17 -0.84 27.74 7.86
C GLY A 17 -1.68 28.03 9.12
N ARG A 18 -2.86 28.64 8.99
CA ARG A 18 -3.76 29.02 10.10
C ARG A 18 -4.64 27.84 10.52
N ARG A 19 -3.99 26.77 10.97
CA ARG A 19 -4.61 25.46 11.19
C ARG A 19 -5.72 25.45 12.23
N GLU A 20 -5.49 26.07 13.38
CA GLU A 20 -6.50 26.07 14.45
C GLU A 20 -7.76 26.84 14.06
N GLU A 21 -7.61 27.86 13.21
CA GLU A 21 -8.75 28.57 12.65
C GLU A 21 -9.45 27.75 11.55
N ALA A 22 -8.68 27.08 10.69
CA ALA A 22 -9.23 26.19 9.69
C ALA A 22 -10.08 25.06 10.31
N LYS A 23 -9.62 24.48 11.41
CA LYS A 23 -10.33 23.42 12.13
C LYS A 23 -11.73 23.83 12.59
N ARG A 24 -11.92 25.08 13.01
CA ARG A 24 -13.25 25.59 13.40
C ARG A 24 -14.29 25.46 12.29
N TRP A 25 -13.84 25.45 11.04
CA TRP A 25 -14.69 25.30 9.86
C TRP A 25 -14.72 23.87 9.33
N LEU A 26 -13.58 23.17 9.32
CA LEU A 26 -13.46 21.84 8.72
C LEU A 26 -13.91 20.70 9.64
N VAL A 27 -13.69 20.78 10.95
CA VAL A 27 -14.01 19.69 11.88
C VAL A 27 -15.50 19.37 11.89
N PRO A 28 -16.43 20.33 12.03
CA PRO A 28 -17.86 20.03 12.02
C PRO A 28 -18.32 19.41 10.69
N LEU A 29 -17.72 19.82 9.56
CA LEU A 29 -18.02 19.23 8.25
C LEU A 29 -17.51 17.79 8.16
N ALA A 30 -16.29 17.55 8.62
CA ALA A 30 -15.67 16.24 8.60
C ALA A 30 -16.40 15.24 9.52
N GLU A 31 -16.82 15.69 10.70
CA GLU A 31 -17.67 14.91 11.62
C GLU A 31 -19.02 14.56 10.99
N ALA A 32 -19.61 15.50 10.22
CA ALA A 32 -20.82 15.25 9.44
C ALA A 32 -20.60 14.37 8.19
N GLY A 33 -19.39 13.86 7.95
CA GLY A 33 -19.07 12.96 6.84
C GLY A 33 -18.71 13.65 5.52
N HIS A 34 -18.39 14.95 5.53
CA HIS A 34 -17.92 15.66 4.34
C HIS A 34 -16.54 15.15 3.91
N ALA A 35 -16.50 14.31 2.87
CA ALA A 35 -15.31 13.58 2.43
C ALA A 35 -14.08 14.46 2.17
N GLU A 36 -14.27 15.64 1.58
CA GLU A 36 -13.14 16.52 1.29
C GLU A 36 -12.58 17.21 2.53
N ALA A 37 -13.44 17.47 3.53
CA ALA A 37 -13.00 18.07 4.80
C ALA A 37 -12.21 17.05 5.61
N VAL A 38 -12.69 15.79 5.67
CA VAL A 38 -11.94 14.66 6.25
C VAL A 38 -10.57 14.53 5.59
N ARG A 39 -10.52 14.52 4.25
CA ARG A 39 -9.25 14.44 3.50
C ARG A 39 -8.32 15.60 3.84
N LYS A 40 -8.81 16.85 3.86
CA LYS A 40 -7.98 18.01 4.22
C LYS A 40 -7.38 17.89 5.61
N LEU A 41 -8.18 17.47 6.59
CA LEU A 41 -7.70 17.29 7.97
C LEU A 41 -6.71 16.12 8.08
N ALA A 42 -7.02 14.98 7.46
CA ALA A 42 -6.15 13.79 7.42
C ALA A 42 -4.76 14.10 6.87
N TRP A 43 -4.70 14.68 5.67
CA TRP A 43 -3.44 14.89 4.98
C TRP A 43 -2.66 16.10 5.50
N SER A 44 -3.34 17.11 6.07
CA SER A 44 -2.65 18.20 6.79
C SER A 44 -2.04 17.72 8.10
N ALA A 45 -2.74 16.87 8.87
CA ALA A 45 -2.21 16.28 10.08
C ALA A 45 -1.08 15.28 9.79
N SER A 46 -1.24 14.38 8.80
CA SER A 46 -0.18 13.43 8.40
C SER A 46 1.08 14.17 7.96
N GLY A 47 0.93 15.26 7.18
CA GLY A 47 2.02 16.12 6.76
C GLY A 47 2.88 16.66 7.92
N LEU A 48 2.25 16.97 9.06
CA LEU A 48 2.93 17.44 10.27
C LEU A 48 3.48 16.28 11.11
N ALA A 49 2.78 15.14 11.12
CA ALA A 49 3.18 13.93 11.82
C ALA A 49 4.54 13.38 11.35
N TYR A 50 4.96 13.68 10.11
CA TYR A 50 6.33 13.40 9.63
C TYR A 50 7.44 14.08 10.45
N LYS A 51 7.14 15.23 11.09
CA LYS A 51 8.14 16.07 11.77
C LYS A 51 7.96 16.09 13.28
N ASP A 52 6.73 15.90 13.74
CA ASP A 52 6.38 16.04 15.15
C ASP A 52 5.31 15.01 15.54
N SER A 53 5.64 14.16 16.51
CA SER A 53 4.78 13.08 16.98
C SER A 53 3.48 13.57 17.62
N LEU A 54 3.40 14.84 18.03
CA LEU A 54 2.19 15.44 18.59
C LEU A 54 0.99 15.40 17.62
N TYR A 55 1.25 15.30 16.31
CA TYR A 55 0.21 15.28 15.28
C TYR A 55 -0.21 13.87 14.84
N GLU A 56 0.50 12.82 15.28
CA GLU A 56 0.26 11.44 14.84
C GLU A 56 -1.13 10.92 15.24
N ALA A 57 -1.56 11.21 16.47
CA ALA A 57 -2.89 10.78 16.95
C ALA A 57 -4.03 11.44 16.14
N GLU A 58 -3.86 12.72 15.79
CA GLU A 58 -4.82 13.42 14.97
C GLU A 58 -4.80 12.94 13.52
N ALA A 59 -3.61 12.69 12.96
CA ALA A 59 -3.47 12.11 11.62
C ALA A 59 -4.14 10.74 11.53
N GLU A 60 -3.90 9.86 12.51
CA GLU A 60 -4.53 8.55 12.60
C GLU A 60 -6.07 8.67 12.67
N HIS A 61 -6.59 9.54 13.54
CA HIS A 61 -8.03 9.76 13.67
C HIS A 61 -8.69 10.11 12.32
N TRP A 62 -8.15 11.10 11.62
CA TRP A 62 -8.73 11.56 10.36
C TRP A 62 -8.49 10.60 9.19
N LEU A 63 -7.37 9.88 9.15
CA LEU A 63 -7.11 8.84 8.14
C LEU A 63 -8.04 7.63 8.31
N ARG A 64 -8.35 7.23 9.55
CA ARG A 64 -9.40 6.24 9.82
C ARG A 64 -10.76 6.74 9.35
N ARG A 65 -11.09 7.99 9.65
CA ARG A 65 -12.35 8.58 9.20
C ARG A 65 -12.43 8.68 7.68
N GLU A 66 -11.31 8.87 6.99
CA GLU A 66 -11.25 8.85 5.53
C GLU A 66 -11.63 7.48 4.97
N ALA A 67 -11.11 6.39 5.54
CA ALA A 67 -11.49 5.02 5.15
C ALA A 67 -13.00 4.77 5.31
N GLU A 68 -13.58 5.26 6.42
CA GLU A 68 -15.01 5.11 6.70
C GLU A 68 -15.89 5.90 5.72
N VAL A 69 -15.60 7.18 5.45
CA VAL A 69 -16.38 7.99 4.52
C VAL A 69 -16.26 7.49 3.08
N ARG A 70 -15.09 6.93 2.72
CA ARG A 70 -14.88 6.27 1.43
C ARG A 70 -15.59 4.92 1.33
N GLN A 71 -16.00 4.33 2.45
CA GLN A 71 -16.49 2.94 2.54
C GLN A 71 -15.47 1.93 1.99
N ASP A 72 -14.18 2.21 2.23
CA ASP A 72 -13.04 1.49 1.69
C ASP A 72 -12.06 1.18 2.83
N PRO A 73 -12.23 0.04 3.54
CA PRO A 73 -11.36 -0.30 4.67
C PRO A 73 -9.91 -0.55 4.23
N ASP A 74 -9.69 -0.96 2.98
CA ASP A 74 -8.37 -1.16 2.38
C ASP A 74 -7.56 0.15 2.28
N TRP A 75 -8.22 1.30 2.40
CA TRP A 75 -7.57 2.60 2.57
C TRP A 75 -6.69 2.66 3.82
N LEU A 76 -6.98 1.88 4.87
CA LEU A 76 -6.15 1.82 6.07
C LEU A 76 -4.74 1.27 5.80
N VAL A 77 -4.52 0.55 4.69
CA VAL A 77 -3.17 0.18 4.24
C VAL A 77 -2.34 1.44 3.92
N THR A 78 -2.97 2.49 3.36
CA THR A 78 -2.32 3.78 3.11
C THR A 78 -1.96 4.47 4.42
N MET A 79 -2.88 4.48 5.40
CA MET A 79 -2.57 5.02 6.73
C MET A 79 -1.38 4.29 7.38
N ALA A 80 -1.34 2.96 7.30
CA ALA A 80 -0.23 2.19 7.82
C ALA A 80 1.11 2.53 7.14
N GLN A 81 1.11 2.81 5.82
CA GLN A 81 2.30 3.32 5.13
C GLN A 81 2.77 4.68 5.68
N GLU A 82 1.83 5.58 5.99
CA GLU A 82 2.14 6.89 6.60
C GLU A 82 2.68 6.72 8.02
N MET A 83 2.07 5.86 8.85
CA MET A 83 2.52 5.53 10.20
C MET A 83 3.99 5.11 10.27
N ARG A 84 4.46 4.33 9.28
CA ARG A 84 5.87 3.93 9.17
C ARG A 84 6.83 5.10 8.93
N ARG A 85 6.33 6.23 8.43
CA ARG A 85 7.13 7.41 8.04
C ARG A 85 6.95 8.60 8.98
N TRP A 86 6.00 8.54 9.92
CA TRP A 86 5.84 9.57 10.94
C TRP A 86 7.08 9.67 11.84
N ALA A 87 7.17 10.76 12.60
CA ALA A 87 8.34 11.12 13.38
C ALA A 87 8.75 10.03 14.38
N SER A 88 7.78 9.36 15.02
CA SER A 88 8.06 8.26 15.93
C SER A 88 8.34 6.92 15.22
N GLY A 89 8.02 6.81 13.93
CA GLY A 89 8.21 5.61 13.14
C GLY A 89 7.44 4.41 13.71
N ARG A 90 6.10 4.46 13.73
CA ARG A 90 5.19 3.43 14.28
C ARG A 90 5.14 2.17 13.41
N VAL A 91 6.29 1.56 13.16
CA VAL A 91 6.46 0.44 12.23
C VAL A 91 5.74 -0.81 12.74
N ALA A 92 5.90 -1.17 14.01
CA ALA A 92 5.25 -2.36 14.58
C ALA A 92 3.72 -2.27 14.49
N GLU A 93 3.14 -1.13 14.91
CA GLU A 93 1.70 -0.91 14.85
C GLU A 93 1.15 -0.91 13.41
N ALA A 94 1.91 -0.34 12.46
CA ALA A 94 1.56 -0.37 11.05
C ALA A 94 1.57 -1.81 10.50
N GLU A 95 2.58 -2.60 10.84
CA GLU A 95 2.65 -4.02 10.45
C GLU A 95 1.52 -4.83 11.05
N ASP A 96 1.21 -4.65 12.34
CA ASP A 96 0.13 -5.36 13.02
C ASP A 96 -1.24 -5.06 12.40
N LEU A 97 -1.50 -3.77 12.09
CA LEU A 97 -2.71 -3.35 11.41
C LEU A 97 -2.85 -4.03 10.04
N VAL A 98 -1.81 -3.95 9.21
CA VAL A 98 -1.83 -4.54 7.86
C VAL A 98 -1.90 -6.07 7.92
N ALA A 99 -1.21 -6.70 8.86
CA ALA A 99 -1.29 -8.15 9.07
C ALA A 99 -2.70 -8.58 9.51
N GLY A 100 -3.36 -7.79 10.36
CA GLY A 100 -4.75 -8.01 10.74
C GLY A 100 -5.71 -7.93 9.55
N MET A 101 -5.56 -6.91 8.70
CA MET A 101 -6.35 -6.77 7.47
C MET A 101 -6.11 -7.90 6.48
N ALA A 102 -4.85 -8.31 6.30
CA ALA A 102 -4.49 -9.44 5.43
C ALA A 102 -5.17 -10.73 5.90
N ARG A 103 -5.12 -11.01 7.21
CA ARG A 103 -5.82 -12.16 7.82
C ARG A 103 -7.34 -12.07 7.70
N ALA A 104 -7.90 -10.86 7.62
CA ALA A 104 -9.32 -10.63 7.36
C ALA A 104 -9.70 -10.70 5.86
N GLY A 105 -8.76 -11.05 4.96
CA GLY A 105 -9.01 -11.27 3.55
C GLY A 105 -8.64 -10.11 2.62
N SER A 106 -7.95 -9.07 3.11
CA SER A 106 -7.46 -7.99 2.25
C SER A 106 -6.25 -8.44 1.43
N ALA A 107 -6.46 -8.66 0.13
CA ALA A 107 -5.42 -9.00 -0.83
C ALA A 107 -4.34 -7.90 -0.94
N ARG A 108 -4.78 -6.63 -0.87
CA ARG A 108 -3.91 -5.44 -0.86
C ARG A 108 -3.01 -5.43 0.37
N ALA A 109 -3.57 -5.70 1.56
CA ALA A 109 -2.79 -5.73 2.79
C ALA A 109 -1.75 -6.85 2.79
N ALA A 110 -2.12 -8.06 2.34
CA ALA A 110 -1.19 -9.18 2.19
C ALA A 110 -0.02 -8.82 1.26
N GLY A 111 -0.32 -8.25 0.09
CA GLY A 111 0.71 -7.80 -0.86
C GLY A 111 1.61 -6.71 -0.28
N GLN A 112 1.04 -5.78 0.50
CA GLN A 112 1.80 -4.71 1.13
C GLN A 112 2.77 -5.23 2.20
N LEU A 113 2.35 -6.20 3.01
CA LEU A 113 3.19 -6.79 4.04
C LEU A 113 4.33 -7.62 3.42
N GLY A 114 4.04 -8.36 2.34
CA GLY A 114 5.08 -9.04 1.55
C GLY A 114 6.11 -8.06 0.98
N TYR A 115 5.66 -6.91 0.45
CA TYR A 115 6.55 -5.86 -0.02
C TYR A 115 7.45 -5.29 1.08
N TRP A 116 6.88 -5.05 2.26
CA TRP A 116 7.62 -4.54 3.40
C TRP A 116 8.69 -5.53 3.87
N LYS A 117 8.34 -6.79 4.11
CA LYS A 117 9.32 -7.83 4.52
C LYS A 117 10.45 -7.97 3.51
N ARG A 118 10.13 -8.03 2.20
CA ARG A 118 11.14 -8.10 1.14
C ARG A 118 12.07 -6.89 1.14
N ARG A 119 11.51 -5.67 1.26
CA ARG A 119 12.30 -4.43 1.30
C ARG A 119 13.20 -4.36 2.53
N ASP A 120 12.73 -4.90 3.65
CA ASP A 120 13.45 -4.91 4.92
C ASP A 120 14.48 -6.06 5.01
N GLY A 121 14.73 -6.75 3.89
CA GLY A 121 15.77 -7.79 3.78
C GLY A 121 15.31 -9.18 4.21
N ASP A 122 14.01 -9.40 4.40
CA ASP A 122 13.41 -10.67 4.78
C ASP A 122 12.56 -11.26 3.63
N PRO A 123 13.20 -11.82 2.59
CA PRO A 123 12.48 -12.50 1.51
C PRO A 123 11.78 -13.77 1.99
N ALA A 124 12.23 -14.40 3.08
CA ALA A 124 11.61 -15.59 3.64
C ALA A 124 10.23 -15.27 4.25
N GLY A 125 10.15 -14.23 5.09
CA GLY A 125 8.88 -13.73 5.62
C GLY A 125 7.97 -13.15 4.54
N ALA A 126 8.53 -12.59 3.47
CA ALA A 126 7.75 -12.07 2.35
C ALA A 126 6.97 -13.15 1.57
N VAL A 127 7.53 -14.37 1.45
CA VAL A 127 6.92 -15.46 0.68
C VAL A 127 5.51 -15.78 1.16
N GLU A 128 5.30 -15.91 2.48
CA GLU A 128 4.00 -16.28 3.05
C GLU A 128 2.94 -15.21 2.78
N TRP A 129 3.31 -13.93 2.89
CA TRP A 129 2.38 -12.83 2.62
C TRP A 129 2.07 -12.67 1.14
N TYR A 130 3.06 -12.84 0.25
CA TYR A 130 2.79 -12.80 -1.18
C TYR A 130 1.99 -14.01 -1.66
N ARG A 131 2.17 -15.20 -1.07
CA ARG A 131 1.30 -16.37 -1.32
C ARG A 131 -0.14 -16.05 -0.97
N LEU A 132 -0.39 -15.57 0.25
CA LEU A 132 -1.71 -15.16 0.69
C LEU A 132 -2.31 -14.09 -0.25
N ALA A 133 -1.51 -13.12 -0.69
CA ALA A 133 -1.98 -12.09 -1.62
C ALA A 133 -2.40 -12.67 -2.98
N VAL A 134 -1.65 -13.65 -3.52
CA VAL A 134 -1.99 -14.34 -4.77
C VAL A 134 -3.26 -15.16 -4.61
N GLU A 135 -3.40 -15.90 -3.50
CA GLU A 135 -4.60 -16.68 -3.17
C GLU A 135 -5.85 -15.81 -3.05
N LEU A 136 -5.71 -14.61 -2.48
CA LEU A 136 -6.77 -13.60 -2.39
C LEU A 136 -6.99 -12.82 -3.71
N GLY A 137 -6.27 -13.16 -4.79
CA GLY A 137 -6.49 -12.60 -6.13
C GLY A 137 -5.74 -11.31 -6.46
N HIS A 138 -4.69 -10.94 -5.71
CA HIS A 138 -3.87 -9.76 -6.02
C HIS A 138 -3.01 -9.99 -7.28
N ARG A 139 -3.50 -9.46 -8.42
CA ARG A 139 -3.08 -9.77 -9.81
C ARG A 139 -1.56 -9.68 -10.13
N PHE A 140 -0.74 -9.08 -9.27
CA PHE A 140 0.70 -8.89 -9.53
C PHE A 140 1.64 -9.41 -8.45
N CYS A 141 1.12 -9.98 -7.35
CA CYS A 141 1.99 -10.45 -6.27
C CYS A 141 2.71 -11.76 -6.60
N TRP A 142 2.25 -12.52 -7.59
CA TRP A 142 2.91 -13.76 -8.03
C TRP A 142 4.34 -13.50 -8.53
N ARG A 143 4.57 -12.35 -9.18
CA ARG A 143 5.91 -11.99 -9.67
C ARG A 143 6.86 -11.69 -8.53
N ASP A 144 6.38 -10.93 -7.53
CA ASP A 144 7.20 -10.61 -6.35
C ASP A 144 7.44 -11.85 -5.48
N LEU A 145 6.45 -12.75 -5.38
CA LEU A 145 6.62 -14.09 -4.78
C LEU A 145 7.73 -14.87 -5.50
N GLY A 146 7.67 -14.97 -6.83
CA GLY A 146 8.68 -15.65 -7.62
C GLY A 146 10.08 -15.07 -7.42
N ARG A 147 10.21 -13.74 -7.37
CA ARG A 147 11.49 -13.06 -7.08
C ARG A 147 12.02 -13.38 -5.67
N CYS A 148 11.15 -13.48 -4.66
CA CYS A 148 11.55 -13.93 -3.34
C CYS A 148 12.06 -15.37 -3.37
N LEU A 149 11.33 -16.27 -4.05
CA LEU A 149 11.74 -17.67 -4.20
C LEU A 149 13.09 -17.82 -4.90
N VAL A 150 13.34 -17.06 -5.97
CA VAL A 150 14.65 -17.01 -6.66
C VAL A 150 15.75 -16.51 -5.72
N THR A 151 15.49 -15.45 -4.95
CA THR A 151 16.45 -14.89 -3.98
C THR A 151 16.82 -15.91 -2.89
N LEU A 152 15.86 -16.75 -2.50
CA LEU A 152 16.04 -17.83 -1.52
C LEU A 152 16.64 -19.11 -2.12
N GLY A 153 16.98 -19.14 -3.42
CA GLY A 153 17.46 -20.34 -4.10
C GLY A 153 16.40 -21.42 -4.33
N ARG A 154 15.11 -21.11 -4.09
CA ARG A 154 13.96 -22.01 -4.27
C ARG A 154 13.49 -22.03 -5.72
N TYR A 155 14.42 -22.32 -6.64
CA TYR A 155 14.19 -22.17 -8.08
C TYR A 155 13.08 -23.06 -8.64
N ALA A 156 12.93 -24.29 -8.14
CA ALA A 156 11.89 -25.20 -8.58
C ALA A 156 10.48 -24.64 -8.31
N GLU A 157 10.29 -24.01 -7.15
CA GLU A 157 9.02 -23.38 -6.79
C GLU A 157 8.77 -22.11 -7.62
N ALA A 158 9.80 -21.31 -7.86
CA ALA A 158 9.69 -20.15 -8.74
C ALA A 158 9.34 -20.55 -10.19
N GLU A 159 9.98 -21.60 -10.71
CA GLU A 159 9.73 -22.13 -12.04
C GLU A 159 8.30 -22.66 -12.18
N ALA A 160 7.82 -23.43 -11.18
CA ALA A 160 6.44 -23.92 -11.16
C ALA A 160 5.44 -22.76 -11.17
N LEU A 161 5.65 -21.75 -10.32
CA LEU A 161 4.81 -20.56 -10.25
C LEU A 161 4.78 -19.81 -11.60
N TYR A 162 5.94 -19.51 -12.18
CA TYR A 162 6.00 -18.81 -13.46
C TYR A 162 5.39 -19.61 -14.60
N ARG A 163 5.58 -20.94 -14.60
CA ARG A 163 4.95 -21.83 -15.59
C ARG A 163 3.44 -21.76 -15.53
N THR A 164 2.85 -21.84 -14.33
CA THR A 164 1.38 -21.75 -14.17
C THR A 164 0.82 -20.46 -14.77
N HIS A 165 1.46 -19.31 -14.53
CA HIS A 165 1.01 -18.03 -15.10
C HIS A 165 1.33 -17.90 -16.60
N ALA A 166 2.47 -18.43 -17.05
CA ALA A 166 2.88 -18.40 -18.46
C ALA A 166 1.94 -19.24 -19.35
N GLU A 167 1.52 -20.41 -18.86
CA GLU A 167 0.55 -21.29 -19.51
C GLU A 167 -0.85 -20.67 -19.59
N ALA A 168 -1.19 -19.81 -18.61
CA ALA A 168 -2.40 -18.97 -18.66
C ALA A 168 -2.30 -17.78 -19.64
N GLY A 169 -1.18 -17.64 -20.35
CA GLY A 169 -0.97 -16.59 -21.36
C GLY A 169 -0.40 -15.28 -20.83
N ASP A 170 0.07 -15.23 -19.57
CA ASP A 170 0.71 -14.03 -19.02
C ASP A 170 2.11 -13.85 -19.65
N VAL A 171 2.25 -12.83 -20.50
CA VAL A 171 3.50 -12.48 -21.19
C VAL A 171 4.62 -12.13 -20.20
N VAL A 172 4.28 -11.52 -19.06
CA VAL A 172 5.27 -11.21 -18.01
C VAL A 172 5.75 -12.51 -17.38
N ALA A 173 4.87 -13.48 -17.14
CA ALA A 173 5.25 -14.78 -16.60
C ALA A 173 6.10 -15.60 -17.58
N GLN A 174 5.78 -15.55 -18.88
CA GLN A 174 6.61 -16.17 -19.91
C GLN A 174 8.02 -15.60 -19.93
N TYR A 175 8.15 -14.28 -19.80
CA TYR A 175 9.45 -13.61 -19.68
C TYR A 175 10.20 -14.00 -18.40
N GLU A 176 9.55 -13.96 -17.23
CA GLU A 176 10.19 -14.32 -15.95
C GLU A 176 10.60 -15.80 -15.91
N LEU A 177 9.80 -16.70 -16.51
CA LEU A 177 10.14 -18.12 -16.70
C LEU A 177 11.37 -18.29 -17.60
N ALA A 178 11.39 -17.63 -18.76
CA ALA A 178 12.51 -17.69 -19.68
C ALA A 178 13.79 -17.15 -19.02
N ALA A 179 13.70 -16.04 -18.29
CA ALA A 179 14.83 -15.42 -17.60
C ALA A 179 15.41 -16.35 -16.53
N LEU A 180 14.53 -17.02 -15.77
CA LEU A 180 14.93 -18.03 -14.79
C LEU A 180 15.66 -19.22 -15.46
N LEU A 181 15.11 -19.76 -16.54
CA LEU A 181 15.71 -20.89 -17.26
C LEU A 181 17.05 -20.52 -17.89
N HIS A 182 17.18 -19.32 -18.46
CA HIS A 182 18.43 -18.82 -19.03
C HIS A 182 19.51 -18.65 -17.95
N ALA A 183 19.18 -18.06 -16.81
CA ALA A 183 20.10 -17.92 -15.68
C ALA A 183 20.62 -19.28 -15.15
N GLN A 184 19.86 -20.35 -15.38
CA GLN A 184 20.25 -21.73 -15.06
C GLN A 184 20.93 -22.49 -16.22
N GLY A 185 21.20 -21.82 -17.36
CA GLY A 185 21.80 -22.45 -18.53
C GLY A 185 20.88 -23.42 -19.29
N ARG A 186 19.56 -23.37 -19.02
CA ARG A 186 18.54 -24.27 -19.56
C ARG A 186 17.71 -23.65 -20.69
N GLY A 187 17.98 -22.40 -21.06
CA GLY A 187 17.19 -21.66 -22.04
C GLY A 187 17.99 -20.62 -22.84
N PRO A 188 17.47 -20.20 -24.00
CA PRO A 188 18.09 -19.17 -24.83
C PRO A 188 18.09 -17.82 -24.12
N ALA A 189 18.93 -16.89 -24.61
CA ALA A 189 18.94 -15.51 -24.13
C ALA A 189 17.56 -14.87 -24.30
N VAL A 190 17.15 -14.08 -23.29
CA VAL A 190 15.79 -13.54 -23.20
C VAL A 190 15.78 -12.06 -23.55
N THR A 191 14.86 -11.66 -24.43
CA THR A 191 14.61 -10.25 -24.75
C THR A 191 13.48 -9.73 -23.86
N PRO A 192 13.64 -8.59 -23.18
CA PRO A 192 12.55 -8.00 -22.41
C PRO A 192 11.34 -7.69 -23.30
N PRO A 193 10.10 -7.89 -22.81
CA PRO A 193 8.91 -7.52 -23.56
C PRO A 193 8.98 -6.01 -23.87
N GLY A 194 8.73 -5.64 -25.12
CA GLY A 194 8.60 -4.24 -25.53
C GLY A 194 7.48 -3.54 -24.76
N PRO A 195 7.45 -2.19 -24.72
CA PRO A 195 6.38 -1.46 -24.06
C PRO A 195 5.01 -1.89 -24.64
N PRO A 196 3.94 -1.89 -23.82
CA PRO A 196 2.61 -2.21 -24.31
C PRO A 196 2.30 -1.31 -25.52
N ARG A 197 1.88 -1.94 -26.62
CA ARG A 197 1.35 -1.18 -27.77
C ARG A 197 0.04 -0.53 -27.30
N LEU A 198 0.00 0.79 -27.36
CA LEU A 198 -1.20 1.61 -27.10
C LEU A 198 -2.31 1.28 -28.10
#